data_AF-A0A4Q3JAX2-F1
#
_entry.id   AF-A0A4Q3JAX2-F1
#
_cell.length_a   1.000
_cell.length_b   1.000
_cell.length_c   1.000
_cell.angle_alpha   90.00
_cell.angle_beta   90.00
_cell.angle_gamma   90.00
#
_symmetry.space_group_name_H-M   'P 1'
#
loop_
_entity.id
_entity.type
_entity.pdbx_description
1 polymer ?
#
loop_
_entity_poly.entity_id
_entity_poly.type
_entity_poly.pdbx_seq_one_letter_code
_entity_poly.pdbx_strand_id
1 'polypeptide(L)'
;MSVDQARQFLVEKLQAVADGDRSALRDVYERTSAKLFGVCLRILSDREEAEDVLQEVYLTVWNKADRFDAARASPITWLATIARNRA
;
A
#
# COMPACT_ATOMS: atom_id res chain seq x y z
N MET A 1 -14.08 -10.79 -8.67
CA MET A 1 -13.94 -10.77 -7.21
C MET A 1 -14.92 -9.75 -6.65
N SER A 2 -15.64 -10.10 -5.59
CA SER A 2 -16.43 -9.09 -4.86
C SER A 2 -15.50 -8.09 -4.16
N VAL A 3 -16.04 -6.93 -3.78
CA VAL A 3 -15.30 -5.90 -3.02
C VAL A 3 -14.80 -6.48 -1.69
N ASP A 4 -15.61 -7.32 -1.03
CA ASP A 4 -15.24 -7.95 0.24
C ASP A 4 -14.09 -8.94 0.06
N GLN A 5 -14.10 -9.73 -1.02
CA GLN A 5 -12.99 -10.64 -1.36
C GLN A 5 -11.69 -9.86 -1.62
N ALA A 6 -11.77 -8.74 -2.33
CA ALA A 6 -10.60 -7.89 -2.60
C ALA A 6 -10.04 -7.26 -1.32
N ARG A 7 -10.94 -6.81 -0.41
CA ARG A 7 -10.54 -6.29 0.90
C ARG A 7 -9.85 -7.37 1.72
N GLN A 8 -10.47 -8.54 1.84
CA GLN A 8 -9.96 -9.66 2.64
C GLN A 8 -8.59 -10.14 2.13
N PHE A 9 -8.44 -10.26 0.81
CA PHE A 9 -7.16 -10.56 0.18
C PHE A 9 -6.05 -9.58 0.62
N LEU A 10 -6.32 -8.27 0.58
CA LEU A 10 -5.32 -7.28 0.99
C LEU A 10 -5.02 -7.32 2.50
N VAL A 11 -6.01 -7.66 3.34
CA VAL A 11 -5.77 -7.86 4.79
C VAL A 11 -4.79 -9.02 5.01
N GLU A 12 -5.07 -10.18 4.40
CA GLU A 12 -4.21 -11.37 4.52
C GLU A 12 -2.79 -11.11 4.02
N LYS A 13 -2.66 -10.40 2.89
CA LYS A 13 -1.34 -10.08 2.34
C LYS A 13 -0.58 -9.09 3.21
N LEU A 14 -1.24 -8.09 3.78
CA LEU A 14 -0.57 -7.17 4.72
C LEU A 14 -0.11 -7.88 6.01
N GLN A 15 -0.88 -8.87 6.50
CA GLN A 15 -0.44 -9.71 7.62
C GLN A 15 0.80 -10.54 7.25
N ALA A 16 0.80 -11.20 6.09
CA ALA A 16 1.96 -11.95 5.63
C ALA A 16 3.19 -11.05 5.39
N VAL A 17 3.01 -9.80 4.94
CA VAL A 17 4.10 -8.82 4.86
C VAL A 17 4.68 -8.51 6.24
N ALA A 18 3.85 -8.39 7.28
CA ALA A 18 4.32 -8.20 8.65
C ALA A 18 5.18 -9.37 9.14
N ASP A 19 4.91 -10.58 8.64
CA ASP A 19 5.70 -11.79 8.92
C ASP A 19 6.94 -11.93 8.00
N GLY A 20 7.19 -10.96 7.12
CA GLY A 20 8.36 -10.94 6.23
C GLY A 20 8.18 -11.69 4.91
N ASP A 21 6.95 -11.93 4.46
CA ASP A 21 6.67 -12.52 3.14
C ASP A 21 6.82 -11.50 2.01
N ARG A 22 7.92 -11.62 1.25
CA ARG A 22 8.21 -10.78 0.08
C ARG A 22 7.22 -10.98 -1.07
N SER A 23 6.67 -12.19 -1.23
CA SER A 23 5.67 -12.48 -2.26
C SER A 23 4.36 -11.78 -1.95
N ALA A 24 3.98 -11.69 -0.67
CA ALA A 24 2.82 -10.94 -0.25
C ALA A 24 2.97 -9.43 -0.51
N LEU A 25 4.17 -8.86 -0.33
CA LEU A 25 4.41 -7.45 -0.68
C LEU A 25 4.20 -7.21 -2.18
N ARG A 26 4.65 -8.15 -3.03
CA ARG A 26 4.42 -8.10 -4.48
C ARG A 26 2.91 -8.11 -4.79
N ASP A 27 2.14 -8.98 -4.15
CA ASP A 27 0.69 -9.03 -4.34
C ASP A 27 0.01 -7.71 -3.95
N VAL A 28 0.43 -7.09 -2.85
CA VAL A 28 -0.06 -5.77 -2.41
C VAL A 28 0.30 -4.70 -3.45
N TYR A 29 1.53 -4.73 -3.96
CA TYR A 29 2.00 -3.81 -5.01
C TYR A 29 1.18 -3.94 -6.29
N GLU A 30 1.01 -5.14 -6.81
CA GLU A 30 0.29 -5.39 -8.07
C GLU A 30 -1.17 -4.95 -7.99
N ARG A 31 -1.79 -5.07 -6.81
CA ARG A 31 -3.20 -4.70 -6.59
C ARG A 31 -3.40 -3.20 -6.32
N THR A 32 -2.39 -2.47 -5.86
CA THR A 32 -2.60 -1.12 -5.31
C THR A 32 -1.73 -0.02 -5.90
N SER A 33 -0.65 -0.36 -6.62
CA SER A 33 0.33 0.58 -7.19
C SER A 33 -0.30 1.65 -8.06
N ALA A 34 -1.17 1.31 -9.01
CA ALA A 34 -1.82 2.31 -9.87
C ALA A 34 -2.60 3.37 -9.09
N LYS A 35 -3.30 2.96 -8.02
CA LYS A 35 -4.07 3.87 -7.17
C LYS A 35 -3.16 4.76 -6.33
N LEU A 36 -2.13 4.18 -5.70
CA LEU A 36 -1.20 4.94 -4.87
C LEU A 36 -0.34 5.88 -5.71
N PHE A 37 0.06 5.46 -6.90
CA PHE A 37 0.73 6.32 -7.88
C PHE A 37 -0.11 7.54 -8.23
N GLY A 38 -1.41 7.37 -8.50
CA GLY A 38 -2.32 8.48 -8.73
C GLY A 38 -2.50 9.42 -7.52
N VAL A 39 -2.30 8.91 -6.30
CA VAL A 39 -2.25 9.76 -5.09
C VAL A 39 -0.97 10.59 -5.07
N CYS A 40 0.20 9.97 -5.25
CA CYS A 40 1.50 10.66 -5.26
C CYS A 40 1.56 11.70 -6.38
N LEU A 41 1.20 11.31 -7.61
CA LEU A 41 1.23 12.18 -8.79
C LEU A 41 0.35 13.43 -8.62
N ARG A 42 -0.81 13.30 -7.97
CA ARG A 42 -1.69 14.45 -7.72
C ARG A 42 -1.11 15.44 -6.71
N ILE A 43 -0.26 14.99 -5.80
CA ILE A 43 0.35 15.83 -4.76
C ILE A 43 1.62 16.48 -5.32
N LEU A 44 2.50 15.69 -5.92
CA LEU A 44 3.81 16.14 -6.39
C LEU A 44 3.74 16.88 -7.73
N SER A 45 2.77 16.53 -8.59
CA SER A 45 2.64 17.05 -9.96
C SER A 45 3.87 16.80 -10.85
N ASP A 46 4.78 15.92 -10.42
CA ASP A 46 5.90 15.39 -11.19
C ASP A 46 5.80 13.86 -11.26
N ARG A 47 6.07 13.30 -12.44
CA ARG A 47 5.91 11.87 -12.67
C ARG A 47 7.06 11.05 -12.08
N GLU A 48 8.30 11.51 -12.28
CA GLU A 48 9.50 10.81 -11.83
C GLU A 48 9.55 10.80 -10.30
N GLU A 49 9.30 11.96 -9.69
CA GLU A 49 9.22 12.08 -8.24
C GLU A 49 8.11 11.20 -7.65
N ALA A 50 6.96 11.10 -8.33
CA ALA A 50 5.88 10.22 -7.90
C ALA A 50 6.22 8.73 -8.01
N GLU A 51 7.03 8.31 -8.98
CA GLU A 51 7.51 6.94 -9.12
C GLU A 51 8.52 6.61 -8.00
N ASP A 52 9.39 7.54 -7.64
CA ASP A 52 10.34 7.39 -6.52
C ASP A 52 9.63 7.33 -5.17
N VAL A 53 8.73 8.28 -4.91
CA VAL A 53 7.92 8.29 -3.68
C VAL A 53 7.07 7.02 -3.56
N LEU A 54 6.51 6.51 -4.67
CA LEU A 54 5.78 5.24 -4.65
C LEU A 54 6.65 4.08 -4.17
N GLN A 55 7.92 4.02 -4.57
CA GLN A 55 8.85 2.99 -4.10
C GLN A 55 9.08 3.13 -2.58
N GLU A 56 9.29 4.34 -2.08
CA GLU A 56 9.43 4.60 -0.64
C GLU A 56 8.17 4.24 0.17
N VAL A 57 6.99 4.39 -0.43
CA VAL A 57 5.73 3.96 0.17
C VAL A 57 5.76 2.45 0.40
N TYR A 58 6.15 1.64 -0.57
CA TYR A 58 6.21 0.18 -0.39
C TYR A 58 7.32 -0.26 0.55
N LEU A 59 8.46 0.45 0.59
CA LEU A 59 9.46 0.24 1.64
C LEU A 59 8.88 0.56 3.03
N THR A 60 8.06 1.60 3.14
CA THR A 60 7.37 1.94 4.39
C THR A 60 6.34 0.89 4.76
N VAL A 61 5.59 0.35 3.79
CA VAL A 61 4.65 -0.75 4.00
C VAL A 61 5.38 -1.98 4.52
N TRP A 62 6.48 -2.39 3.88
CA TRP A 62 7.31 -3.50 4.35
C TRP A 62 7.75 -3.34 5.81
N ASN A 63 8.23 -2.15 6.18
CA ASN A 63 8.75 -1.87 7.51
C ASN A 63 7.67 -1.64 8.59
N LYS A 64 6.40 -1.44 8.22
CA LYS A 64 5.34 -1.04 9.15
C LYS A 64 4.06 -1.87 9.03
N ALA A 65 4.07 -2.96 8.26
CA ALA A 65 2.90 -3.80 8.06
C ALA A 65 2.38 -4.40 9.38
N ASP A 66 3.26 -4.63 10.36
CA ASP A 66 2.94 -5.02 11.75
C ASP A 66 1.99 -4.02 12.46
N ARG A 67 1.96 -2.77 12.00
CA ARG A 67 1.10 -1.71 12.54
C ARG A 67 -0.26 -1.61 11.84
N PHE A 68 -0.49 -2.37 10.78
CA PHE A 68 -1.79 -2.39 10.12
C PHE A 68 -2.80 -3.14 11.00
N ASP A 69 -3.93 -2.49 11.26
CA ASP A 69 -5.04 -3.06 12.03
C ASP A 69 -6.33 -2.97 11.20
N ALA A 70 -6.82 -4.12 10.75
CA ALA A 70 -8.01 -4.25 9.91
C ALA A 70 -9.31 -3.83 10.62
N ALA A 71 -9.33 -3.77 11.95
CA ALA A 71 -10.46 -3.26 12.73
C ALA A 71 -10.50 -1.72 12.77
N ARG A 72 -9.35 -1.06 12.58
CA ARG A 72 -9.24 0.42 12.64
C ARG A 72 -9.30 1.10 11.28
N ALA A 73 -8.85 0.44 10.22
CA ALA A 73 -8.85 1.01 8.88
C ALA A 73 -8.99 -0.06 7.79
N SER A 74 -9.48 0.33 6.61
CA SER A 74 -9.34 -0.52 5.42
C SER A 74 -7.89 -0.56 4.95
N PRO A 75 -7.42 -1.66 4.31
CA PRO A 75 -6.08 -1.73 3.73
C PRO A 75 -5.76 -0.54 2.81
N ILE A 76 -6.70 -0.20 1.92
CA ILE A 76 -6.54 0.89 0.97
C ILE A 76 -6.46 2.25 1.67
N THR A 77 -7.22 2.46 2.74
CA THR A 77 -7.13 3.70 3.54
C THR A 77 -5.75 3.84 4.16
N TRP A 78 -5.26 2.78 4.81
CA TRP A 78 -3.95 2.78 5.46
C TRP A 78 -2.81 3.01 4.45
N LEU A 79 -2.83 2.30 3.32
CA LEU A 79 -1.86 2.48 2.22
C LEU A 79 -1.89 3.90 1.65
N ALA A 80 -3.08 4.47 1.41
CA ALA A 80 -3.23 5.83 0.89
C ALA A 80 -2.76 6.89 1.90
N THR A 81 -2.91 6.66 3.20
CA THR A 81 -2.34 7.52 4.25
C THR A 81 -0.82 7.49 4.21
N ILE A 82 -0.19 6.33 4.04
CA ILE A 82 1.27 6.25 3.88
C ILE A 82 1.71 7.03 2.64
N ALA A 83 1.04 6.83 1.49
CA ALA A 83 1.34 7.55 0.26
C ALA A 83 1.25 9.08 0.41
N ARG A 84 0.15 9.57 1.00
CA ARG A 84 -0.04 11.00 1.26
C ARG A 84 1.01 11.57 2.21
N ASN A 85 1.47 10.81 3.21
CA ASN A 85 2.44 11.32 4.17
C ASN A 85 3.88 11.33 3.61
N ARG A 86 4.11 10.68 2.46
CA ARG A 86 5.40 10.61 1.78
C ARG A 86 5.51 11.59 0.61
N ALA A 87 4.40 11.85 -0.07
CA ALA A 87 4.27 12.86 -1.12
C ALA A 87 4.02 14.25 -0.53
#